data_AF-A0A7R9BWI2-F1
#
_entry.id   AF-A0A7R9BWI2-F1
#
_cell.length_a   1.000
_cell.length_b   1.000
_cell.length_c   1.000
_cell.angle_alpha   90.00
_cell.angle_beta   90.00
_cell.angle_gamma   90.00
#
_symmetry.space_group_name_H-M   'P 1'
#
loop_
_entity.id
_entity.type
_entity.pdbx_description
1 polymer ?
#
loop_
_entity_poly.entity_id
_entity_poly.type
_entity_poly.pdbx_seq_one_letter_code
_entity_poly.pdbx_strand_id
1 'polypeptide(L)'
;MEETVSPIAFQWPFWDFERKTLFYRMRTSFAVSVKAMDFTVSRLAANDWVHIFPEGKVNLDKEWIRFKWGVGRLIAEPPICPLVLPMWLVNFDSILPNLDPPVNRPRLFKDVTIVVGRPIELSSFRDEVLQQKLGARGTRKLLTDKVEAEMKILKGLAVDLHEDKGGACERFRNYLYGD
;
A
#
# COMPACT_ATOMS: atom_id res chain seq x y z
N MET A 1 8.45 -23.85 -23.74
CA MET A 1 7.54 -22.80 -23.26
C MET A 1 7.95 -22.55 -21.83
N GLU A 2 8.81 -21.55 -21.65
CA GLU A 2 9.43 -21.24 -20.37
C GLU A 2 8.50 -20.24 -19.66
N GLU A 3 7.83 -20.71 -18.60
CA GLU A 3 7.11 -19.85 -17.68
C GLU A 3 8.16 -19.01 -16.93
N THR A 4 8.35 -17.77 -17.38
CA THR A 4 9.14 -16.79 -16.65
C THR A 4 8.37 -16.37 -15.41
N VAL A 5 8.55 -17.12 -14.32
CA VAL A 5 8.15 -16.70 -12.98
C VAL A 5 9.05 -15.52 -12.61
N SER A 6 8.49 -14.29 -12.63
CA SER A 6 9.20 -13.13 -12.10
C SER A 6 9.58 -13.37 -10.64
N PRO A 7 10.83 -13.10 -10.24
CA PRO A 7 11.26 -13.34 -8.87
C PRO A 7 10.52 -12.43 -7.90
N ILE A 8 10.04 -13.03 -6.80
CA ILE A 8 9.61 -12.33 -5.59
C ILE A 8 10.84 -11.60 -5.04
N ALA A 9 10.85 -10.27 -5.09
CA ALA A 9 11.91 -9.45 -4.50
C ALA A 9 11.38 -8.72 -3.26
N PHE A 10 11.64 -9.27 -2.08
CA PHE A 10 11.66 -8.54 -0.82
C PHE A 10 13.05 -7.95 -0.64
N GLN A 11 13.17 -6.62 -0.52
CA GLN A 11 14.37 -6.01 0.03
C GLN A 11 14.05 -4.67 0.73
N TRP A 12 14.13 -4.70 2.06
CA TRP A 12 14.46 -3.57 2.92
C TRP A 12 15.66 -4.02 3.76
N PRO A 13 16.67 -3.16 4.03
CA PRO A 13 16.40 -1.96 4.83
C PRO A 13 17.22 -0.70 4.45
N PHE A 14 16.75 0.44 4.95
CA PHE A 14 17.54 1.62 5.33
C PHE A 14 18.40 2.31 4.24
N TRP A 15 17.87 3.41 3.69
CA TRP A 15 18.59 4.43 2.90
C TRP A 15 19.43 3.90 1.73
N ASP A 16 18.77 3.59 0.62
CA ASP A 16 19.45 3.51 -0.68
C ASP A 16 18.68 4.36 -1.69
N PHE A 17 19.39 5.31 -2.29
CA PHE A 17 18.90 6.29 -3.27
C PHE A 17 19.25 5.89 -4.72
N GLU A 18 19.90 4.75 -4.98
CA GLU A 18 20.63 4.60 -6.25
C GLU A 18 20.50 3.28 -7.06
N ARG A 19 19.60 2.33 -6.78
CA ARG A 19 19.54 1.11 -7.63
C ARG A 19 18.17 0.76 -8.24
N LYS A 20 18.07 1.07 -9.54
CA LYS A 20 17.46 0.37 -10.71
C LYS A 20 16.33 -0.68 -10.54
N THR A 21 15.47 -0.56 -9.54
CA THR A 21 14.08 -1.04 -9.61
C THR A 21 13.24 0.11 -9.08
N LEU A 22 12.54 0.82 -9.97
CA LEU A 22 11.99 2.14 -9.66
C LEU A 22 10.74 2.03 -8.77
N PHE A 23 10.96 1.84 -7.48
CA PHE A 23 9.97 1.93 -6.43
C PHE A 23 9.70 3.41 -6.12
N TYR A 24 8.69 3.99 -6.75
CA TYR A 24 8.34 5.40 -6.48
C TYR A 24 7.61 5.53 -5.16
N ARG A 25 8.36 5.88 -4.11
CA ARG A 25 7.80 6.17 -2.79
C ARG A 25 7.21 7.59 -2.77
N MET A 26 5.90 7.70 -2.88
CA MET A 26 5.21 8.99 -2.73
C MET A 26 4.99 9.30 -1.25
N ARG A 27 5.69 10.31 -0.72
CA ARG A 27 5.70 10.65 0.71
C ARG A 27 5.40 12.13 0.92
N THR A 28 4.22 12.60 0.51
CA THR A 28 3.70 13.91 0.91
C THR A 28 2.18 13.91 1.03
N SER A 29 1.69 14.47 2.14
CA SER A 29 0.30 14.89 2.31
C SER A 29 0.14 16.26 1.69
N PHE A 30 -1.10 16.63 1.40
CA PHE A 30 -1.52 17.80 0.64
C PHE A 30 -1.37 17.59 -0.86
N ALA A 31 -2.44 17.08 -1.47
CA ALA A 31 -2.67 17.03 -2.92
C ALA A 31 -1.40 16.67 -3.71
N VAL A 32 -1.20 15.36 -3.95
CA VAL A 32 -0.15 14.87 -4.86
C VAL A 32 0.05 15.90 -5.96
N SER A 33 1.23 16.53 -5.96
CA SER A 33 1.57 17.51 -7.00
C SER A 33 1.08 16.95 -8.31
N VAL A 34 0.28 17.71 -9.07
CA VAL A 34 -0.33 17.20 -10.30
C VAL A 34 0.71 16.47 -11.14
N LYS A 35 1.93 17.02 -11.20
CA LYS A 35 3.12 16.42 -11.82
C LYS A 35 3.53 15.06 -11.25
N ALA A 36 3.58 14.90 -9.93
CA ALA A 36 3.94 13.63 -9.29
C ALA A 36 2.88 12.55 -9.52
N MET A 37 1.61 12.94 -9.55
CA MET A 37 0.50 12.03 -9.85
C MET A 37 0.52 11.62 -11.32
N ASP A 38 0.68 12.57 -12.24
CA ASP A 38 0.76 12.31 -13.68
C ASP A 38 1.95 11.40 -14.00
N PHE A 39 3.08 11.64 -13.34
CA PHE A 39 4.25 10.77 -13.42
C PHE A 39 3.96 9.36 -12.91
N THR A 40 3.21 9.23 -11.80
CA THR A 40 2.88 7.90 -11.27
C THR A 40 1.92 7.15 -12.20
N VAL A 41 0.94 7.85 -12.78
CA VAL A 41 0.05 7.30 -13.81
C VAL A 41 0.86 6.84 -15.04
N SER A 42 1.86 7.60 -15.47
CA SER A 42 2.70 7.21 -16.62
C SER A 42 3.55 5.98 -16.33
N ARG A 43 4.03 5.81 -15.08
CA ARG A 43 4.73 4.59 -14.65
C ARG A 43 3.79 3.38 -14.61
N LEU A 44 2.58 3.53 -14.10
CA LEU A 44 1.57 2.47 -14.15
C LEU A 44 1.20 2.11 -15.60
N ALA A 45 1.12 3.09 -16.50
CA ALA A 45 0.89 2.86 -17.92
C ALA A 45 2.05 2.11 -18.60
N ALA A 46 3.26 2.18 -18.05
CA ALA A 46 4.44 1.42 -18.49
C ALA A 46 4.57 0.04 -17.81
N ASN A 47 3.55 -0.41 -17.08
CA ASN A 47 3.54 -1.65 -16.28
C ASN A 47 4.59 -1.69 -15.17
N ASP A 48 4.99 -0.53 -14.64
CA ASP A 48 5.89 -0.45 -13.50
C ASP A 48 5.15 -0.60 -12.16
N TRP A 49 5.91 -0.95 -11.13
CA TRP A 49 5.42 -1.07 -9.76
C TRP A 49 5.42 0.28 -9.05
N VAL A 50 4.32 0.58 -8.37
CA VAL A 50 4.17 1.80 -7.57
C VAL A 50 3.73 1.43 -6.17
N HIS A 51 4.41 2.01 -5.18
CA HIS A 51 4.04 1.86 -3.78
C HIS A 51 3.60 3.19 -3.18
N ILE A 52 2.38 3.23 -2.68
CA ILE A 52 1.76 4.44 -2.14
C ILE A 52 1.35 4.26 -0.68
N PHE A 53 1.41 5.35 0.08
CA PHE A 53 0.74 5.43 1.38
C PHE A 53 -0.57 6.21 1.17
N PRO A 54 -1.73 5.52 1.15
CA PRO A 54 -2.99 6.12 0.70
C PRO A 54 -3.54 7.20 1.66
N GLU A 55 -3.08 7.21 2.91
CA GLU A 55 -3.36 8.24 3.92
C GLU A 55 -2.71 9.60 3.56
N GLY A 56 -1.60 9.55 2.84
CA GLY A 56 -0.76 10.69 2.47
C GLY A 56 0.04 11.29 3.63
N LYS A 57 -0.21 10.97 4.90
CA LYS A 57 0.56 11.48 6.05
C LYS A 57 1.03 10.35 6.94
N VAL A 58 1.96 10.65 7.83
CA VAL A 58 2.30 9.76 8.94
C VAL A 58 1.16 9.81 9.95
N ASN A 59 0.69 8.64 10.36
CA ASN A 59 -0.35 8.47 11.36
C ASN A 59 0.29 8.36 12.75
N LEU A 60 0.19 9.41 13.56
CA LEU A 60 0.72 9.42 14.93
C LEU A 60 -0.27 8.82 15.94
N ASP A 61 -1.56 9.10 15.75
CA ASP A 61 -2.63 8.72 16.68
C ASP A 61 -3.11 7.28 16.49
N LYS A 62 -2.60 6.57 15.47
CA LYS A 62 -2.96 5.18 15.09
C LYS A 62 -4.44 4.96 14.77
N GLU A 63 -5.19 6.04 14.59
CA GLU A 63 -6.60 6.01 14.21
C GLU A 63 -6.76 5.70 12.71
N TRP A 64 -7.97 5.35 12.28
CA TRP A 64 -8.21 5.14 10.85
C TRP A 64 -8.19 6.47 10.09
N ILE A 65 -7.23 6.65 9.18
CA ILE A 65 -7.18 7.81 8.30
C ILE A 65 -7.82 7.48 6.96
N ARG A 66 -8.77 8.32 6.55
CA ARG A 66 -9.41 8.26 5.24
C ARG A 66 -8.39 8.33 4.10
N PHE A 67 -8.55 7.46 3.11
CA PHE A 67 -7.69 7.46 1.93
C PHE A 67 -7.95 8.67 1.02
N LYS A 68 -6.88 9.15 0.39
CA LYS A 68 -6.95 10.25 -0.58
C LYS A 68 -7.47 9.73 -1.92
N TRP A 69 -8.35 10.48 -2.57
CA TRP A 69 -8.90 10.15 -3.89
C TRP A 69 -7.87 10.05 -5.02
N GLY A 70 -6.62 10.44 -4.77
CA GLY A 70 -5.51 10.14 -5.67
C GLY A 70 -5.34 8.63 -5.91
N VAL A 71 -5.70 7.77 -4.95
CA VAL A 71 -5.70 6.31 -5.12
C VAL A 71 -6.64 5.90 -6.26
N GLY A 72 -7.89 6.39 -6.24
CA GLY A 72 -8.84 6.14 -7.32
C GLY A 72 -8.39 6.70 -8.67
N ARG A 73 -7.60 7.77 -8.67
CA ARG A 73 -7.00 8.32 -9.90
C ARG A 73 -5.99 7.34 -10.51
N LEU A 74 -5.13 6.75 -9.68
CA LEU A 74 -4.14 5.75 -10.09
C LEU A 74 -4.77 4.47 -10.63
N ILE A 75 -6.01 4.17 -10.26
CA ILE A 75 -6.75 3.00 -10.77
C ILE A 75 -7.51 3.34 -12.05
N ALA A 76 -8.10 4.54 -12.12
CA ALA A 76 -8.97 4.93 -13.23
C ALA A 76 -8.20 5.30 -14.51
N GLU A 77 -7.09 6.03 -14.38
CA GLU A 77 -6.45 6.73 -15.51
C GLU A 77 -5.46 5.89 -16.34
N PRO A 78 -4.69 4.94 -15.79
CA PRO A 78 -3.82 4.10 -16.60
C PRO A 78 -4.61 3.29 -17.64
N PRO A 79 -4.04 2.98 -18.82
CA PRO A 79 -4.76 2.20 -19.84
C PRO A 79 -5.13 0.80 -19.33
N ILE A 80 -4.17 0.13 -18.68
CA ILE A 80 -4.34 -1.18 -18.06
C ILE A 80 -4.68 -0.96 -16.58
N CYS A 81 -5.72 -1.65 -16.08
CA CYS A 81 -6.07 -1.55 -14.67
C CYS A 81 -4.95 -2.18 -13.82
N PRO A 82 -4.39 -1.45 -12.84
CA PRO A 82 -3.33 -2.01 -12.00
C PRO A 82 -3.89 -3.01 -11.00
N LEU A 83 -3.17 -4.10 -10.79
CA LEU A 83 -3.40 -5.04 -9.70
C LEU A 83 -2.95 -4.39 -8.37
N VAL A 84 -3.85 -4.32 -7.38
CA VAL A 84 -3.53 -3.67 -6.10
C VAL A 84 -3.15 -4.73 -5.06
N LEU A 85 -1.91 -4.69 -4.55
CA LEU A 85 -1.46 -5.57 -3.46
C LEU A 85 -1.54 -4.84 -2.11
N PRO A 86 -2.50 -5.19 -1.23
CA PRO A 86 -2.65 -4.53 0.05
C PRO A 86 -1.61 -5.04 1.06
N MET A 87 -1.00 -4.11 1.81
CA MET A 87 -0.04 -4.43 2.86
C MET A 87 -0.33 -3.61 4.10
N TRP A 88 -0.29 -4.24 5.28
CA TRP A 88 -0.46 -3.58 6.56
C TRP A 88 0.72 -3.88 7.48
N LEU A 89 1.23 -2.85 8.15
CA LEU A 89 2.36 -2.95 9.07
C LEU A 89 1.90 -2.54 10.47
N VAL A 90 2.18 -3.37 11.47
CA VAL A 90 1.83 -3.13 12.86
C VAL A 90 3.10 -2.96 13.69
N ASN A 91 3.06 -2.01 14.62
CA ASN A 91 4.11 -1.73 15.61
C ASN A 91 5.45 -1.24 15.04
N PHE A 92 5.49 -0.79 13.78
CA PHE A 92 6.70 -0.25 13.15
C PHE A 92 7.19 1.05 13.81
N ASP A 93 6.27 1.81 14.41
CA ASP A 93 6.58 3.02 15.19
C ASP A 93 7.37 2.72 16.48
N SER A 94 7.33 1.50 16.99
CA SER A 94 8.10 1.12 18.18
C SER A 94 9.60 1.00 17.91
N ILE A 95 10.00 0.73 16.66
CA ILE A 95 11.39 0.66 16.23
C ILE A 95 11.97 2.07 16.18
N LEU A 96 11.29 3.01 15.52
CA LEU A 96 11.76 4.39 15.40
C LEU A 96 10.59 5.36 15.64
N PRO A 97 10.35 5.73 16.91
CA PRO A 97 9.19 6.54 17.27
C PRO A 97 9.39 7.99 16.87
N ASN A 98 8.34 8.61 16.36
CA ASN A 98 8.30 10.03 16.02
C ASN A 98 8.04 10.86 17.30
N LEU A 99 9.08 11.00 18.14
CA LEU A 99 9.07 11.83 19.35
C LEU A 99 9.73 13.19 19.09
N ASP A 100 9.44 14.15 19.96
CA ASP A 100 10.18 15.42 20.06
C ASP A 100 10.81 15.51 21.46
N PRO A 101 12.15 15.47 21.60
CA PRO A 101 13.15 15.41 20.53
C PRO A 101 13.22 14.05 19.79
N PRO A 102 13.67 14.03 18.52
CA PRO A 102 13.68 12.82 17.70
C PRO A 102 14.73 11.81 18.20
N VAL A 103 14.35 10.53 18.15
CA VAL A 103 15.25 9.42 18.48
C VAL A 103 16.07 9.09 17.23
N ASN A 104 17.39 9.24 17.31
CA ASN A 104 18.29 8.99 16.17
C ASN A 104 18.76 7.54 16.04
N ARG A 105 18.29 6.63 16.91
CA ARG A 105 18.68 5.21 16.90
C ARG A 105 17.46 4.30 16.97
N PRO A 106 17.33 3.32 16.07
CA PRO A 106 16.29 2.30 16.16
C PRO A 106 16.35 1.55 17.51
N ARG A 107 15.20 1.35 18.13
CA ARG A 107 15.06 0.44 19.28
C ARG A 107 15.16 -1.00 18.78
N LEU A 108 16.05 -1.76 19.39
CA LEU A 108 16.21 -3.19 19.10
C LEU A 108 15.16 -4.02 19.85
N PHE A 109 14.97 -5.27 19.43
CA PHE A 109 14.10 -6.26 20.08
C PHE A 109 12.64 -5.81 20.19
N LYS A 110 12.12 -5.21 19.11
CA LYS A 110 10.71 -4.88 18.97
C LYS A 110 10.09 -5.80 17.92
N ASP A 111 8.95 -6.37 18.28
CA ASP A 111 8.18 -7.20 17.37
C ASP A 111 7.42 -6.32 16.39
N VAL A 112 7.51 -6.67 15.10
CA VAL A 112 6.72 -6.03 14.04
C VAL A 112 5.98 -7.10 13.28
N THR A 113 4.74 -6.80 12.91
CA THR A 113 3.92 -7.69 12.09
C THR A 113 3.70 -7.02 10.75
N ILE A 114 4.02 -7.72 9.67
CA ILE A 114 3.72 -7.30 8.30
C ILE A 114 2.75 -8.32 7.73
N VAL A 115 1.60 -7.86 7.27
CA VAL A 115 0.61 -8.71 6.62
C VAL A 115 0.43 -8.23 5.19
N VAL A 116 0.63 -9.15 4.26
CA VAL A 116 0.33 -8.95 2.84
C VAL A 116 -0.99 -9.64 2.54
N GLY A 117 -1.98 -8.89 2.08
CA GLY A 117 -3.29 -9.42 1.72
C GLY A 117 -3.35 -9.96 0.30
N ARG A 118 -4.53 -10.42 -0.12
CA ARG A 118 -4.74 -10.88 -1.50
C ARG A 118 -4.62 -9.73 -2.48
N PRO A 119 -4.05 -9.97 -3.67
CA PRO A 119 -4.19 -9.04 -4.77
C PRO A 119 -5.68 -8.71 -5.02
N ILE A 120 -5.99 -7.43 -5.06
CA ILE A 120 -7.32 -6.90 -5.32
C ILE A 120 -7.40 -6.63 -6.81
N GLU A 121 -8.18 -7.44 -7.51
CA GLU A 121 -8.45 -7.23 -8.93
C GLU A 121 -9.62 -6.27 -9.11
N LEU A 122 -9.36 -5.15 -9.77
CA LEU A 122 -10.29 -4.02 -9.86
C LEU A 122 -10.78 -3.76 -11.29
N SER A 123 -10.34 -4.54 -12.28
CA SER A 123 -10.63 -4.33 -13.71
C SER A 123 -12.14 -4.24 -13.99
N SER A 124 -12.92 -5.26 -13.64
CA SER A 124 -14.37 -5.27 -13.86
C SER A 124 -15.09 -4.13 -13.13
N PHE A 125 -14.75 -3.91 -11.86
CA PHE A 125 -15.34 -2.85 -11.05
C PHE A 125 -14.99 -1.45 -11.59
N ARG A 126 -13.76 -1.26 -12.08
CA ARG A 126 -13.33 -0.03 -12.73
C ARG A 126 -14.18 0.25 -13.96
N ASP A 127 -14.37 -0.73 -14.82
CA ASP A 127 -15.12 -0.57 -16.06
C ASP A 127 -16.59 -0.20 -15.78
N GLU A 128 -17.22 -0.87 -14.80
CA GLU A 128 -18.57 -0.52 -14.33
C GLU A 128 -18.66 0.94 -13.84
N VAL A 129 -17.72 1.36 -13.00
CA VAL A 129 -17.70 2.73 -12.45
C VAL A 129 -17.45 3.77 -13.55
N LEU A 130 -16.64 3.45 -14.57
CA LEU A 130 -16.40 4.32 -15.72
C LEU A 130 -17.65 4.42 -16.62
N GLN A 131 -18.39 3.31 -16.81
CA GLN A 131 -19.64 3.29 -17.59
C GLN A 131 -20.76 4.11 -16.97
N GLN A 132 -20.79 4.24 -15.63
CA GLN A 132 -21.75 5.08 -14.92
C GLN A 132 -21.59 6.58 -15.24
N LYS A 133 -20.53 6.99 -15.98
CA LYS A 133 -20.26 8.38 -16.38
C LYS A 133 -20.35 9.38 -15.21
N LEU A 134 -19.95 8.93 -14.03
CA LEU A 134 -19.81 9.81 -12.88
C LEU A 134 -18.75 10.86 -13.19
N GLY A 135 -18.92 12.09 -12.67
CA GLY A 135 -17.84 13.07 -12.74
C GLY A 135 -16.56 12.53 -12.09
N ALA A 136 -15.39 13.05 -12.48
CA ALA A 136 -14.08 12.53 -12.04
C ALA A 136 -13.96 12.34 -10.52
N ARG A 137 -14.60 13.21 -9.73
CA ARG A 137 -14.66 13.11 -8.27
C ARG A 137 -15.40 11.85 -7.77
N GLY A 138 -16.53 11.52 -8.40
CA GLY A 138 -17.37 10.37 -8.05
C GLY A 138 -16.67 9.05 -8.37
N THR A 139 -16.14 8.93 -9.58
CA THR A 139 -15.32 7.77 -10.02
C THR A 139 -14.16 7.51 -9.06
N ARG A 140 -13.34 8.54 -8.78
CA ARG A 140 -12.18 8.41 -7.90
C ARG A 140 -12.58 8.02 -6.48
N LYS A 141 -13.68 8.56 -5.97
CA LYS A 141 -14.23 8.19 -4.65
C LYS A 141 -14.59 6.71 -4.62
N LEU A 142 -15.43 6.22 -5.53
CA LEU A 142 -15.88 4.81 -5.50
C LEU A 142 -14.73 3.81 -5.59
N LEU A 143 -13.76 4.06 -6.47
CA LEU A 143 -12.58 3.21 -6.60
C LEU A 143 -11.72 3.21 -5.32
N THR A 144 -11.56 4.39 -4.71
CA THR A 144 -10.81 4.53 -3.45
C THR A 144 -11.56 3.84 -2.31
N ASP A 145 -12.88 3.99 -2.22
CA ASP A 145 -13.71 3.40 -1.18
C ASP A 145 -13.65 1.87 -1.23
N LYS A 146 -13.59 1.27 -2.44
CA LYS A 146 -13.40 -0.19 -2.60
C LYS A 146 -12.07 -0.67 -2.03
N VAL A 147 -10.97 0.03 -2.36
CA VAL A 147 -9.64 -0.30 -1.79
C VAL A 147 -9.61 -0.07 -0.28
N GLU A 148 -10.25 1.00 0.19
CA GLU A 148 -10.33 1.34 1.61
C GLU A 148 -11.05 0.23 2.40
N ALA A 149 -12.11 -0.36 1.85
CA ALA A 149 -12.85 -1.46 2.48
C ALA A 149 -11.97 -2.72 2.66
N GLU A 150 -11.24 -3.14 1.62
CA GLU A 150 -10.33 -4.30 1.71
C GLU A 150 -9.20 -4.06 2.72
N MET A 151 -8.66 -2.84 2.75
CA MET A 151 -7.61 -2.47 3.70
C MET A 151 -8.09 -2.45 5.15
N LYS A 152 -9.36 -2.13 5.42
CA LYS A 152 -9.95 -2.22 6.77
C LYS A 152 -9.99 -3.65 7.28
N ILE A 153 -10.36 -4.59 6.41
CA ILE A 153 -10.36 -6.02 6.73
C ILE A 153 -8.93 -6.48 7.03
N LEU A 154 -7.98 -6.13 6.16
CA LEU A 154 -6.56 -6.48 6.36
C LEU A 154 -5.99 -5.89 7.65
N LYS A 155 -6.36 -4.65 8.02
CA LYS A 155 -5.96 -4.03 9.29
C LYS A 155 -6.42 -4.87 10.48
N GLY A 156 -7.68 -5.29 10.51
CA GLY A 156 -8.22 -6.11 11.61
C GLY A 156 -7.39 -7.38 11.80
N LEU A 157 -7.21 -8.12 10.71
CA LEU A 157 -6.38 -9.34 10.70
C LEU A 157 -4.94 -9.09 11.18
N ALA A 158 -4.34 -7.99 10.76
CA ALA A 158 -2.96 -7.66 11.13
C ALA A 158 -2.82 -7.28 12.61
N VAL A 159 -3.81 -6.57 13.16
CA VAL A 159 -3.84 -6.22 14.59
C VAL A 159 -4.05 -7.48 15.42
N ASP A 160 -5.04 -8.30 15.08
CA ASP A 160 -5.32 -9.56 15.78
C ASP A 160 -4.09 -10.49 15.76
N LEU A 161 -3.42 -10.60 14.61
CA LEU A 161 -2.19 -11.39 14.47
C LEU A 161 -1.03 -10.85 15.30
N HIS A 162 -0.94 -9.53 15.49
CA HIS A 162 0.09 -8.93 16.33
C HIS A 162 -0.20 -9.11 17.83
N GLU A 163 -1.47 -9.13 18.21
CA GLU A 163 -1.92 -9.32 19.61
C GLU A 163 -1.89 -10.78 20.05
N ASP A 164 -2.08 -11.73 19.12
CA ASP A 164 -1.91 -13.17 19.35
C ASP A 164 -0.41 -13.50 19.55
N LYS A 165 0.11 -13.22 20.75
CA LYS A 165 1.52 -13.34 21.18
C LYS A 165 2.03 -14.79 21.28
N GLY A 166 1.80 -15.59 20.26
CA GLY A 166 2.34 -16.94 20.13
C GLY A 166 3.75 -16.96 19.53
N GLY A 167 4.75 -16.42 20.25
CA GLY A 167 6.19 -16.65 20.02
C GLY A 167 6.79 -16.05 18.74
N ALA A 168 7.84 -15.24 18.92
CA ALA A 168 8.53 -14.50 17.86
C ALA A 168 9.34 -15.40 16.88
N CYS A 169 9.60 -14.80 15.71
CA CYS A 169 10.43 -15.22 14.57
C CYS A 169 9.72 -16.06 13.49
N GLU A 170 9.40 -15.36 12.39
CA GLU A 170 8.82 -15.80 11.11
C GLU A 170 7.71 -16.86 11.13
N ARG A 171 6.45 -16.39 11.04
CA ARG A 171 5.36 -17.15 10.42
C ARG A 171 4.98 -16.50 9.11
N PHE A 172 5.51 -17.01 8.00
CA PHE A 172 4.85 -16.87 6.70
C PHE A 172 3.59 -17.74 6.71
N ARG A 173 2.52 -17.25 7.33
CA ARG A 173 1.20 -17.85 7.11
C ARG A 173 0.66 -17.29 5.82
N ASN A 174 0.60 -18.14 4.80
CA ASN A 174 -0.31 -17.96 3.70
C ASN A 174 -1.74 -17.97 4.29
N TYR A 175 -2.25 -16.81 4.67
CA TYR A 175 -3.66 -16.70 5.09
C TYR A 175 -4.64 -16.98 3.94
N LEU A 176 -4.12 -17.27 2.73
CA LEU A 176 -4.84 -17.14 1.46
C LEU A 176 -4.49 -18.20 0.41
N TYR A 177 -3.61 -19.16 0.70
CA TYR A 177 -3.63 -20.47 0.03
C TYR A 177 -4.28 -21.41 1.03
N GLY A 178 -5.60 -21.55 0.96
CA GLY A 178 -6.25 -22.67 1.63
C GLY A 178 -5.70 -23.98 1.08
N ASP A 179 -5.70 -25.01 1.92
CA ASP A 179 -5.64 -26.40 1.44
C ASP A 179 -6.76 -26.66 0.40
#